data_AF-X0U2D9-F1
#
_entry.id   AF-X0U2D9-F1
#
_cell.length_a   1.000
_cell.length_b   1.000
_cell.length_c   1.000
_cell.angle_alpha   90.00
_cell.angle_beta   90.00
_cell.angle_gamma   90.00
#
_symmetry.space_group_name_H-M   'P 1'
#
loop_
_entity.id
_entity.type
_entity.pdbx_description
1 polymer ?
#
loop_
_entity_poly.entity_id
_entity_poly.type
_entity_poly.pdbx_seq_one_letter_code
_entity_poly.pdbx_strand_id
1 'polypeptide(L)'
;MNENGIKIHELPDLKNPLLIAGFDGWGNALQISSGMAAYLIRTFKAQRFAELDPDVFFRYDEKRPVVHIEDGVFKNLSPPGGTFYAAQTGSDGRDLVILKTD
;
A
#
# COMPACT_ATOMS: atom_id res chain seq x y z
N MET A 1 -5.70 6.64 21.26
CA MET A 1 -5.50 6.42 19.81
C MET A 1 -4.11 6.92 19.51
N ASN A 2 -3.24 6.11 18.89
CA ASN A 2 -1.96 6.63 18.41
C ASN A 2 -2.27 7.57 17.24
N GLU A 3 -1.77 8.80 17.30
CA GLU A 3 -1.98 9.81 16.23
C GLU A 3 -1.16 9.51 14.97
N ASN A 4 -0.28 8.50 15.02
CA ASN A 4 0.51 8.05 13.88
C ASN A 4 -0.28 7.06 13.02
N GLY A 5 -0.90 7.56 11.96
CA GLY A 5 -1.59 6.71 10.97
C GLY A 5 -0.66 5.88 10.07
N ILE A 6 0.66 6.03 10.17
CA ILE A 6 1.62 5.23 9.38
C ILE A 6 2.43 4.37 10.34
N LYS A 7 2.34 3.06 10.16
CA LYS A 7 3.13 2.08 10.91
C LYS A 7 4.29 1.61 10.07
N ILE A 8 5.47 2.10 10.43
CA ILE A 8 6.75 1.74 9.79
C ILE A 8 7.31 0.52 10.52
N HIS A 9 7.66 -0.53 9.76
CA HIS A 9 8.27 -1.75 10.31
C HIS A 9 9.79 -1.62 10.36
N GLU A 10 10.39 -1.19 9.26
CA GLU A 10 11.82 -0.95 9.11
C GLU A 10 12.01 0.14 8.04
N LEU A 11 12.93 1.09 8.25
CA LEU A 11 13.19 2.11 7.24
C LEU A 11 14.16 1.58 6.18
N PRO A 12 13.84 1.68 4.87
CA PRO A 12 14.73 1.27 3.81
C PRO A 12 15.89 2.27 3.65
N ASP A 13 17.08 1.76 3.36
CA ASP A 13 18.22 2.61 2.99
C ASP A 13 18.13 2.98 1.51
N LEU A 14 17.60 4.19 1.24
CA LEU A 14 17.35 4.70 -0.11
C LEU A 14 18.15 5.97 -0.38
N LYS A 15 18.63 6.10 -1.61
CA LYS A 15 19.34 7.27 -2.12
C LYS A 15 18.42 8.11 -3.01
N ASN A 16 18.15 9.34 -2.58
CA ASN A 16 17.34 10.33 -3.31
C ASN A 16 15.97 9.77 -3.78
N PRO A 17 15.15 9.21 -2.87
CA PRO A 17 13.95 8.49 -3.27
C PRO A 17 12.86 9.39 -3.85
N LEU A 18 12.15 8.89 -4.85
CA LEU A 18 10.91 9.46 -5.38
C LEU A 18 9.71 8.67 -4.87
N LEU A 19 8.71 9.36 -4.33
CA LEU A 19 7.42 8.75 -4.02
C LEU A 19 6.52 8.71 -5.26
N ILE A 20 5.99 7.52 -5.56
CA ILE A 20 4.89 7.32 -6.52
C ILE A 20 3.72 6.72 -5.74
N ALA A 21 2.55 7.35 -5.79
CA ALA A 21 1.36 6.88 -5.08
C ALA A 21 0.25 6.51 -6.06
N GLY A 22 -0.24 5.27 -5.96
CA GLY A 22 -1.40 4.77 -6.68
C GLY A 22 -2.54 4.54 -5.71
N PHE A 23 -3.66 5.20 -5.96
CA PHE A 23 -4.86 5.14 -5.12
C PHE A 23 -5.99 4.43 -5.86
N ASP A 24 -6.75 3.61 -5.15
CA ASP A 24 -8.07 3.20 -5.63
C ASP A 24 -9.13 4.29 -5.37
N GLY A 25 -10.31 4.12 -5.96
CA GLY A 25 -11.44 5.02 -5.78
C GLY A 25 -11.62 6.01 -6.94
N TRP A 26 -12.03 7.24 -6.64
CA TRP A 26 -12.57 8.17 -7.63
C TRP A 26 -11.60 8.48 -8.79
N GLY A 27 -10.31 8.65 -8.49
CA GLY A 27 -9.26 8.92 -9.48
C GLY A 27 -8.76 7.69 -10.25
N ASN A 28 -9.38 6.52 -10.10
CA ASN A 28 -8.85 5.24 -10.55
C ASN A 28 -9.68 4.58 -11.67
N ALA A 29 -9.99 5.34 -12.72
CA ALA A 29 -10.69 4.80 -13.87
C ALA A 29 -9.93 3.62 -14.49
N LEU A 30 -10.66 2.53 -14.79
CA LEU A 30 -10.09 1.28 -15.30
C LEU A 30 -8.94 0.71 -14.44
N GLN A 31 -8.90 1.05 -13.14
CA GLN A 31 -7.86 0.59 -12.21
C GLN A 31 -6.43 1.02 -12.61
N ILE A 32 -6.27 2.11 -13.37
CA ILE A 32 -4.97 2.54 -13.88
C ILE A 32 -4.03 3.02 -12.76
N SER A 33 -4.52 3.80 -11.79
CA SER A 33 -3.69 4.37 -10.72
C SER A 33 -3.14 3.28 -9.80
N SER A 34 -4.01 2.50 -9.16
CA SER A 34 -3.62 1.38 -8.30
C SER A 34 -2.89 0.29 -9.09
N GLY A 35 -3.29 0.03 -10.34
CA GLY A 35 -2.66 -0.93 -11.24
C GLY A 35 -1.23 -0.56 -11.62
N MET A 36 -0.95 0.72 -11.88
CA MET A 36 0.41 1.20 -12.17
C MET A 36 1.32 1.11 -10.96
N ALA A 37 0.83 1.43 -9.75
CA ALA A 37 1.59 1.19 -8.52
C ALA A 37 1.93 -0.30 -8.35
N ALA A 38 0.95 -1.19 -8.54
CA ALA A 38 1.17 -2.64 -8.50
C ALA A 38 2.17 -3.13 -9.58
N TYR A 39 2.11 -2.57 -10.78
CA TYR A 39 3.08 -2.84 -11.85
C TYR A 39 4.50 -2.44 -11.43
N LEU A 40 4.70 -1.24 -10.89
CA LEU A 40 6.02 -0.76 -10.45
C LEU A 40 6.57 -1.61 -9.29
N ILE A 41 5.73 -1.96 -8.32
CA ILE A 41 6.13 -2.85 -7.20
C ILE A 41 6.69 -4.16 -7.73
N ARG A 42 5.99 -4.79 -8.69
CA ARG A 42 6.45 -6.05 -9.32
C ARG A 42 7.72 -5.86 -10.13
N THR A 43 7.77 -4.83 -10.97
CA THR A 43 8.88 -4.57 -11.90
C THR A 43 10.19 -4.29 -11.16
N PHE A 44 10.14 -3.50 -10.09
CA PHE A 44 11.31 -3.14 -9.30
C PHE A 44 11.56 -4.08 -8.11
N LYS A 45 10.76 -5.14 -7.96
CA LYS A 45 10.80 -6.07 -6.82
C LYS A 45 10.78 -5.33 -5.47
N ALA A 46 9.94 -4.30 -5.39
CA ALA A 46 9.90 -3.41 -4.24
C ALA A 46 9.46 -4.16 -2.97
N GLN A 47 10.15 -3.89 -1.87
CA GLN A 47 9.92 -4.55 -0.58
C GLN A 47 9.03 -3.69 0.30
N ARG A 48 8.06 -4.33 0.95
CA ARG A 48 7.15 -3.66 1.90
C ARG A 48 7.94 -3.18 3.12
N PHE A 49 7.71 -1.96 3.57
CA PHE A 49 8.38 -1.42 4.76
C PHE A 49 7.47 -0.65 5.72
N ALA A 50 6.28 -0.22 5.27
CA ALA A 50 5.28 0.43 6.13
C ALA A 50 3.84 0.17 5.66
N GLU A 51 2.87 0.37 6.55
CA GLU A 51 1.44 0.24 6.31
C GLU A 51 0.67 1.45 6.87
N LEU A 52 -0.43 1.82 6.22
CA LEU A 52 -1.40 2.77 6.77
C LEU A 52 -2.25 2.07 7.82
N ASP A 53 -2.51 2.75 8.93
CA ASP A 53 -3.51 2.35 9.91
C ASP A 53 -4.91 2.65 9.34
N PRO A 54 -5.71 1.62 9.07
CA PRO A 54 -7.00 1.82 8.43
C PRO A 54 -8.00 2.52 9.34
N ASP A 55 -7.86 2.42 10.66
CA ASP A 55 -8.76 3.08 11.62
C ASP A 55 -8.61 4.61 11.59
N VAL A 56 -7.48 5.11 11.12
CA VAL A 56 -7.19 6.54 11.00
C VAL A 56 -7.68 7.13 9.68
N PHE A 57 -7.65 6.35 8.60
CA PHE A 57 -7.85 6.86 7.24
C PHE A 57 -9.08 6.33 6.50
N PHE A 58 -9.70 5.26 6.97
CA PHE A 58 -10.81 4.62 6.26
C PHE A 58 -12.12 4.68 7.04
N ARG A 59 -13.18 4.92 6.28
CA ARG A 59 -14.56 4.85 6.73
C ARG A 59 -15.12 3.48 6.40
N TYR A 60 -15.33 2.63 7.40
CA TYR A 60 -15.79 1.25 7.18
C TYR A 60 -17.24 1.14 6.70
N ASP A 61 -18.03 2.21 6.81
CA ASP A 61 -19.37 2.30 6.22
C ASP A 61 -19.35 2.49 4.71
N GLU A 62 -18.31 3.16 4.18
CA GLU A 62 -18.08 3.34 2.74
C GLU A 62 -17.21 2.24 2.15
N LYS A 63 -16.13 1.85 2.84
CA LYS A 63 -15.17 0.82 2.40
C LYS A 63 -15.06 -0.29 3.42
N ARG A 64 -15.86 -1.34 3.21
CA ARG A 64 -16.02 -2.45 4.16
C ARG A 64 -14.82 -3.39 4.14
N PRO A 65 -14.36 -3.87 5.31
CA PRO A 65 -13.45 -5.02 5.37
C PRO A 65 -14.03 -6.25 4.68
N VAL A 66 -13.15 -7.04 4.07
CA VAL A 66 -13.50 -8.30 3.43
C VAL A 66 -13.31 -9.44 4.43
N VAL A 67 -14.35 -10.25 4.64
CA VAL A 67 -14.29 -11.43 5.52
C VAL A 67 -14.04 -12.68 4.68
N HIS A 68 -13.09 -13.52 5.10
CA HIS A 68 -12.87 -14.83 4.51
C HIS A 68 -13.46 -15.93 5.42
N ILE A 69 -14.38 -16.73 4.86
CA ILE A 69 -15.06 -17.84 5.54
C ILE A 69 -14.85 -19.09 4.70
N GLU A 70 -14.47 -20.18 5.35
CA GLU A 70 -14.26 -21.49 4.73
C GLU A 70 -14.95 -22.54 5.58
N ASP A 71 -15.75 -23.41 4.95
CA ASP A 71 -16.56 -24.44 5.63
C ASP A 71 -17.45 -23.89 6.76
N GLY A 72 -17.98 -22.69 6.58
CA GLY A 72 -18.80 -21.99 7.58
C GLY A 72 -18.01 -21.42 8.75
N VAL A 73 -16.68 -21.51 8.74
CA VAL A 73 -15.80 -21.02 9.81
C VAL A 73 -15.10 -19.74 9.38
N PHE A 74 -15.15 -18.72 10.24
CA PHE A 74 -14.36 -17.50 10.08
C PHE A 74 -12.86 -17.83 10.04
N LYS A 75 -12.17 -17.40 8.98
CA LYS A 75 -10.72 -17.59 8.83
C LYS A 75 -9.95 -16.31 9.09
N ASN A 76 -10.33 -15.23 8.42
CA ASN A 76 -9.68 -13.93 8.58
C ASN A 76 -10.60 -12.78 8.15
N LEU A 77 -10.16 -11.57 8.50
CA LEU A 77 -10.75 -10.31 8.06
C LEU A 77 -9.63 -9.44 7.51
N SER A 78 -9.83 -8.93 6.30
CA SER A 78 -8.91 -8.02 5.61
C SER A 78 -9.52 -6.63 5.58
N PRO A 79 -9.05 -5.67 6.39
CA PRO A 79 -9.50 -4.29 6.30
C PRO A 79 -9.03 -3.67 4.97
N PRO A 80 -9.66 -2.58 4.51
CA PRO A 80 -9.01 -1.72 3.51
C PRO A 80 -7.67 -1.22 4.06
N GLY A 81 -6.77 -0.77 3.19
CA GLY A 81 -5.51 -0.25 3.68
C GLY A 81 -4.65 0.41 2.62
N GLY A 82 -3.41 0.70 3.01
CA GLY A 82 -2.38 1.15 2.08
C GLY A 82 -1.03 0.66 2.55
N THR A 83 -0.17 0.34 1.60
CA THR A 83 1.14 -0.23 1.89
C THR A 83 2.21 0.55 1.15
N PHE A 84 3.29 0.87 1.87
CA PHE A 84 4.49 1.47 1.30
C PHE A 84 5.52 0.38 0.97
N TYR A 85 6.07 0.49 -0.23
CA TYR A 85 7.11 -0.36 -0.76
C TYR A 85 8.33 0.47 -1.14
N ALA A 86 9.51 -0.12 -1.10
CA ALA A 86 10.76 0.53 -1.42
C ALA A 86 11.58 -0.32 -2.39
N ALA A 87 12.22 0.33 -3.36
CA ALA A 87 13.12 -0.34 -4.30
C ALA A 87 14.33 0.54 -4.62
N GLN A 88 15.50 -0.09 -4.68
CA GLN A 88 16.69 0.53 -5.24
C GLN A 88 16.71 0.29 -6.75
N THR A 89 16.87 1.35 -7.55
CA THR A 89 16.71 1.26 -9.02
C THR A 89 18.02 1.17 -9.79
N GLY A 90 19.17 1.18 -9.10
CA GLY A 90 20.51 1.11 -9.68
C GLY A 90 21.27 2.43 -9.63
N SER A 91 22.49 2.46 -10.18
CA SER A 91 23.46 3.54 -9.94
C SER A 91 23.07 4.92 -10.50
N ASP A 92 22.24 4.97 -11.54
CA ASP A 92 21.91 6.21 -12.26
C ASP A 92 20.44 6.63 -12.09
N GLY A 93 19.65 5.87 -11.34
CA GLY A 93 18.22 6.11 -11.08
C GLY A 93 17.96 6.74 -9.71
N ARG A 94 16.77 7.33 -9.53
CA ARG A 94 16.23 7.61 -8.19
C ARG A 94 15.67 6.33 -7.62
N ASP A 95 15.96 6.05 -6.35
CA ASP A 95 15.27 4.99 -5.65
C ASP A 95 13.78 5.31 -5.55
N LEU A 96 12.96 4.28 -5.36
CA LEU A 96 11.51 4.42 -5.37
C LEU A 96 10.93 4.10 -4.02
N VAL A 97 10.04 4.97 -3.57
CA VAL A 97 9.00 4.64 -2.60
C VAL A 97 7.69 4.56 -3.37
N ILE A 98 6.95 3.47 -3.20
CA ILE A 98 5.68 3.25 -3.87
C ILE A 98 4.62 3.08 -2.80
N LEU A 99 3.62 3.97 -2.79
CA LEU A 99 2.41 3.77 -2.00
C LEU A 99 1.35 3.15 -2.90
N LYS A 100 0.86 1.96 -2.53
CA LYS A 100 -0.36 1.39 -3.13
C LYS A 100 -1.43 1.41 -2.05
N THR A 101 -2.54 2.12 -2.29
CA THR A 101 -3.72 2.05 -1.44
C THR A 101 -4.83 1.26 -2.10
N ASP A 102 -5.69 0.72 -1.26
CA ASP A 102 -6.86 -0.02 -1.66
C ASP A 102 -8.08 0.81 -1.85
#